data_AF-T1BBV6-F1
#
_entry.id   AF-T1BBV6-F1
#
_cell.length_a   1.000
_cell.length_b   1.000
_cell.length_c   1.000
_cell.angle_alpha   90.00
_cell.angle_beta   90.00
_cell.angle_gamma   90.00
#
_symmetry.space_group_name_H-M   'P 1'
#
loop_
_entity.id
_entity.type
_entity.pdbx_description
1 polymer ?
#
loop_
_entity_poly.entity_id
_entity_poly.type
_entity_poly.pdbx_seq_one_letter_code
_entity_poly.pdbx_strand_id
1 'polypeptide(L)'
;MIRPTIIKNGAKAAAYHADVEKAAEYYGGERVPSEWIGKGAAMAGLSGRVNRSDLTNVLSGKITDSSGKRQLGRIKADGEINHRAGYDFTISAPKSVSNAALMFGDEEVLAAWRGAYGEAIEYLERHAETRVGGQTVRTGNLVIAAHEHVASRAGDCDMHVHALTANLTFYKGKAYSLESQSLFQRYRTADAILHASLSRRLQLAGYAVRHDKEGRVELADYTPAQIRGTSTRSTEIDAALAKRGLARETASATTRELAALATRSAKVLPETREAHLERWTAQAEALGIKP
;
A
#
# COMPACT_ATOMS: atom_id res chain seq x y z
N MET A 1 1.46 -8.53 -2.36
CA MET A 1 0.72 -8.07 -3.57
C MET A 1 0.74 -6.55 -3.63
N ILE A 2 1.21 -6.00 -4.76
CA ILE A 2 1.15 -4.57 -5.09
C ILE A 2 0.00 -4.30 -6.05
N ARG A 3 -0.91 -3.39 -5.68
CA ARG A 3 -2.02 -2.94 -6.52
C ARG A 3 -1.96 -1.42 -6.73
N PRO A 4 -1.72 -0.94 -7.96
CA PRO A 4 -1.80 0.48 -8.26
C PRO A 4 -3.25 0.94 -8.44
N THR A 5 -3.57 2.11 -7.92
CA THR A 5 -4.83 2.83 -8.20
C THR A 5 -4.55 4.31 -8.42
N ILE A 6 -5.41 4.98 -9.20
CA ILE A 6 -5.29 6.43 -9.43
C ILE A 6 -5.96 7.17 -8.27
N ILE A 7 -5.24 8.14 -7.70
CA ILE A 7 -5.80 9.06 -6.70
C ILE A 7 -6.66 10.08 -7.45
N LYS A 8 -7.98 9.89 -7.44
CA LYS A 8 -8.94 10.76 -8.14
C LYS A 8 -9.06 12.16 -7.52
N ASN A 9 -8.91 12.26 -6.19
CA ASN A 9 -9.03 13.51 -5.46
C ASN A 9 -8.04 13.53 -4.30
N GLY A 10 -7.02 14.39 -4.41
CA GLY A 10 -5.94 14.49 -3.42
C GLY A 10 -6.42 14.94 -2.03
N ALA A 11 -7.33 15.92 -1.97
CA ALA A 11 -7.86 16.42 -0.70
C ALA A 11 -8.68 15.35 0.04
N LYS A 12 -9.48 14.57 -0.70
CA LYS A 12 -10.24 13.45 -0.12
C LYS A 12 -9.31 12.34 0.37
N ALA A 13 -8.24 12.03 -0.36
CA ALA A 13 -7.25 11.07 0.08
C ALA A 13 -6.54 11.55 1.36
N ALA A 14 -6.06 12.81 1.39
CA ALA A 14 -5.41 13.38 2.57
C ALA A 14 -6.33 13.42 3.80
N ALA A 15 -7.62 13.74 3.61
CA ALA A 15 -8.61 13.68 4.68
C ALA A 15 -8.81 12.26 5.21
N TYR A 16 -8.98 11.28 4.31
CA TYR A 16 -9.18 9.89 4.67
C TYR A 16 -8.03 9.34 5.52
N HIS A 17 -6.78 9.51 5.08
CA HIS A 17 -5.63 8.99 5.82
C HIS A 17 -5.43 9.71 7.17
N ALA A 18 -5.74 11.02 7.25
CA ALA A 18 -5.71 11.74 8.51
C ALA A 18 -6.79 11.27 9.51
N ASP A 19 -7.96 10.81 9.03
CA ASP A 19 -9.02 10.30 9.88
C ASP A 19 -8.74 8.86 10.34
N VAL A 20 -8.17 8.02 9.47
CA VAL A 20 -7.74 6.67 9.86
C VAL A 20 -6.58 6.70 10.86
N GLU A 21 -5.64 7.66 10.73
CA GLU A 21 -4.58 7.85 11.73
C GLU A 21 -5.09 8.09 13.15
N LYS A 22 -6.29 8.66 13.31
CA LYS A 22 -6.90 8.90 14.62
C LYS A 22 -7.55 7.66 15.23
N ALA A 23 -7.78 6.61 14.44
CA ALA A 23 -8.49 5.41 14.89
C ALA A 23 -7.65 4.46 15.75
N ALA A 24 -6.34 4.71 15.92
CA ALA A 24 -5.43 3.94 16.78
C ALA A 24 -5.48 2.40 16.58
N GLU A 25 -5.33 1.97 15.33
CA GLU A 25 -5.38 0.55 14.96
C GLU A 25 -4.05 -0.21 15.21
N TYR A 26 -2.97 0.43 15.67
CA TYR A 26 -1.60 -0.12 15.62
C TYR A 26 -1.07 -0.75 16.94
N TYR A 27 -0.01 -1.56 16.86
CA TYR A 27 0.68 -2.18 18.01
C TYR A 27 1.16 -1.13 19.01
N GLY A 28 1.09 -1.44 20.30
CA GLY A 28 1.54 -0.54 21.37
C GLY A 28 0.62 0.66 21.67
N GLY A 29 -0.58 0.73 21.06
CA GLY A 29 -1.50 1.86 21.25
C GLY A 29 -1.07 3.12 20.47
N GLU A 30 -0.15 2.96 19.53
CA GLU A 30 0.37 4.03 18.71
C GLU A 30 -0.59 4.38 17.56
N ARG A 31 -0.43 5.59 17.00
CA ARG A 31 -1.14 5.98 15.78
C ARG A 31 -0.68 5.10 14.63
N VAL A 32 -1.55 4.92 13.63
CA VAL A 32 -1.20 4.32 12.33
C VAL A 32 0.13 4.91 11.85
N PRO A 33 1.19 4.09 11.68
CA PRO A 33 2.49 4.58 11.25
C PRO A 33 2.36 5.25 9.89
N SER A 34 2.86 6.48 9.80
CA SER A 34 2.95 7.20 8.54
C SER A 34 4.30 7.87 8.39
N GLU A 35 4.86 7.79 7.19
CA GLU A 35 6.19 8.31 6.91
C GLU A 35 6.31 8.84 5.47
N TRP A 36 7.01 9.96 5.32
CA TRP A 36 7.52 10.43 4.04
C TRP A 36 8.74 9.63 3.63
N ILE A 37 8.65 8.92 2.50
CA ILE A 37 9.73 8.10 1.96
C ILE A 37 10.05 8.49 0.51
N GLY A 38 11.22 8.04 0.06
CA GLY A 38 11.76 8.31 -1.26
C GLY A 38 12.69 9.53 -1.28
N LYS A 39 13.67 9.48 -2.17
CA LYS A 39 14.63 10.56 -2.44
C LYS A 39 13.94 11.86 -2.82
N GLY A 40 12.80 11.78 -3.53
CA GLY A 40 12.04 12.95 -3.91
C GLY A 40 11.43 13.66 -2.70
N ALA A 41 10.98 12.91 -1.68
CA ALA A 41 10.48 13.49 -0.44
C ALA A 41 11.59 14.29 0.28
N ALA A 42 12.79 13.72 0.38
CA ALA A 42 13.95 14.42 0.94
C ALA A 42 14.29 15.70 0.15
N MET A 43 14.25 15.65 -1.19
CA MET A 43 14.46 16.83 -2.05
C MET A 43 13.38 17.91 -1.85
N ALA A 44 12.17 17.52 -1.47
CA ALA A 44 11.08 18.42 -1.13
C ALA A 44 11.14 18.96 0.32
N GLY A 45 12.13 18.53 1.13
CA GLY A 45 12.19 18.86 2.55
C GLY A 45 11.14 18.11 3.40
N LEU A 46 10.59 17.02 2.89
CA LEU A 46 9.61 16.18 3.57
C LEU A 46 10.31 14.99 4.20
N SER A 47 10.15 14.81 5.50
CA SER A 47 10.74 13.71 6.26
C SER A 47 9.90 13.37 7.48
N GLY A 48 10.09 12.15 8.00
CA GLY A 48 9.37 11.67 9.17
C GLY A 48 7.87 11.60 8.92
N ARG A 49 7.09 11.88 9.96
CA ARG A 49 5.64 11.66 9.97
C ARG A 49 4.91 12.47 8.91
N VAL A 50 3.96 11.83 8.22
CA VAL A 50 3.07 12.53 7.28
C VAL A 50 2.09 13.41 8.07
N ASN A 51 2.03 14.70 7.74
CA ASN A 51 0.99 15.58 8.22
C ASN A 51 0.00 15.92 7.10
N ARG A 52 -1.24 16.20 7.50
CA ARG A 52 -2.36 16.41 6.57
C ARG A 52 -2.13 17.60 5.63
N SER A 53 -1.50 18.68 6.12
CA SER A 53 -1.29 19.89 5.31
C SER A 53 -0.32 19.62 4.18
N ASP A 54 0.84 19.02 4.49
CA ASP A 54 1.85 18.67 3.49
C ASP A 54 1.31 17.65 2.49
N LEU A 55 0.61 16.61 2.96
CA LEU A 55 0.00 15.63 2.07
C LEU A 55 -1.02 16.29 1.11
N THR A 56 -1.82 17.23 1.61
CA THR A 56 -2.78 17.98 0.79
C THR A 56 -2.07 18.85 -0.25
N ASN A 57 -0.99 19.54 0.15
CA ASN A 57 -0.20 20.39 -0.75
C ASN A 57 0.47 19.56 -1.84
N VAL A 58 1.16 18.49 -1.46
CA VAL A 58 1.86 17.58 -2.39
C VAL A 58 0.87 16.95 -3.38
N LEU A 59 -0.26 16.40 -2.91
CA LEU A 59 -1.27 15.79 -3.78
C LEU A 59 -2.06 16.82 -4.62
N SER A 60 -1.97 18.11 -4.31
CA SER A 60 -2.50 19.19 -5.16
C SER A 60 -1.45 19.78 -6.10
N GLY A 61 -0.23 19.22 -6.13
CA GLY A 61 0.86 19.67 -6.99
C GLY A 61 1.57 20.93 -6.49
N LYS A 62 1.36 21.33 -5.23
CA LYS A 62 2.04 22.46 -4.60
C LYS A 62 3.34 21.97 -3.97
N ILE A 63 4.46 22.49 -4.44
CA ILE A 63 5.79 22.10 -3.99
C ILE A 63 6.75 23.29 -4.01
N THR A 64 7.85 23.20 -3.27
CA THR A 64 8.99 24.10 -3.44
C THR A 64 10.09 23.34 -4.15
N ASP A 65 10.60 23.90 -5.26
CA ASP A 65 11.76 23.37 -5.97
C ASP A 65 12.90 24.39 -5.95
N SER A 66 14.00 24.13 -6.68
CA SER A 66 15.17 25.03 -6.68
C SER A 66 14.88 26.45 -7.21
N SER A 67 13.72 26.67 -7.83
CA SER A 67 13.28 27.96 -8.38
C SER A 67 12.25 28.66 -7.48
N GLY A 68 11.89 28.07 -6.33
CA GLY A 68 10.91 28.58 -5.39
C GLY A 68 9.59 27.81 -5.40
N LYS A 69 8.51 28.47 -4.96
CA LYS A 69 7.17 27.87 -4.90
C LYS A 69 6.66 27.57 -6.31
N ARG A 70 6.13 26.37 -6.49
CA ARG A 70 5.65 25.87 -7.78
C ARG A 70 4.31 25.18 -7.65
N GLN A 71 3.48 25.39 -8.67
CA GLN A 71 2.24 24.68 -8.89
C GLN A 71 2.40 23.77 -10.12
N LEU A 72 2.31 22.46 -9.92
CA LEU A 72 2.24 21.48 -11.00
C LEU A 72 0.81 21.36 -11.54
N GLY A 73 0.69 20.90 -12.78
CA GLY A 73 -0.58 20.80 -13.50
C GLY A 73 -0.74 21.88 -14.57
N ARG A 74 -1.74 21.68 -15.44
CA ARG A 74 -2.09 22.67 -16.47
C ARG A 74 -3.09 23.65 -15.87
N ILE A 75 -2.75 24.94 -15.87
CA ILE A 75 -3.69 26.00 -15.54
C ILE A 75 -4.64 26.15 -16.73
N LYS A 76 -5.94 25.96 -16.50
CA LYS A 76 -6.99 26.19 -17.48
C LYS A 76 -7.31 27.68 -17.60
N ALA A 77 -8.09 28.05 -18.61
CA ALA A 77 -8.44 29.46 -18.88
C ALA A 77 -9.24 30.11 -17.75
N ASP A 78 -9.99 29.32 -16.98
CA ASP A 78 -10.76 29.73 -15.80
C ASP A 78 -9.93 29.81 -14.51
N GLY A 79 -8.61 29.54 -14.59
CA GLY A 79 -7.71 29.49 -13.44
C GLY A 79 -7.71 28.15 -12.69
N GLU A 80 -8.54 27.17 -13.09
CA GLU A 80 -8.55 25.84 -12.47
C GLU A 80 -7.25 25.09 -12.81
N ILE A 81 -6.65 24.47 -11.79
CA ILE A 81 -5.45 23.66 -11.95
C ILE A 81 -5.86 22.23 -12.27
N ASN A 82 -5.58 21.78 -13.50
CA ASN A 82 -5.68 20.38 -13.87
C ASN A 82 -4.39 19.65 -13.51
N HIS A 83 -4.34 19.13 -12.29
CA HIS A 83 -3.26 18.29 -11.78
C HIS A 83 -3.82 16.93 -11.34
N ARG A 84 -3.22 15.85 -11.85
CA ARG A 84 -3.47 14.51 -11.30
C ARG A 84 -2.70 14.38 -10.00
N ALA A 85 -3.39 14.06 -8.90
CA ALA A 85 -2.79 14.00 -7.58
C ALA A 85 -1.64 12.98 -7.46
N GLY A 86 -1.83 11.80 -8.04
CA GLY A 86 -0.85 10.71 -7.92
C GLY A 86 -1.49 9.34 -8.05
N TYR A 87 -0.78 8.37 -7.47
CA TYR A 87 -1.10 6.96 -7.53
C TYR A 87 -0.92 6.35 -6.15
N ASP A 88 -1.87 5.51 -5.74
CA ASP A 88 -1.75 4.71 -4.54
C ASP A 88 -1.30 3.30 -4.96
N PHE A 89 -0.09 2.94 -4.56
CA PHE A 89 0.40 1.57 -4.65
C PHE A 89 0.11 0.90 -3.31
N THR A 90 -1.03 0.24 -3.21
CA THR A 90 -1.35 -0.55 -2.01
C THR A 90 -0.52 -1.83 -2.02
N ILE A 91 0.34 -2.00 -1.02
CA ILE A 91 1.24 -3.15 -0.86
C ILE A 91 0.73 -3.99 0.30
N SER A 92 0.09 -5.13 0.02
CA SER A 92 -0.43 -6.05 1.04
C SER A 92 0.52 -7.21 1.28
N ALA A 93 0.74 -7.53 2.56
CA ALA A 93 1.51 -8.70 2.97
C ALA A 93 0.78 -10.01 2.62
N PRO A 94 1.51 -11.12 2.49
CA PRO A 94 0.90 -12.45 2.52
C PRO A 94 0.07 -12.64 3.80
N LYS A 95 -0.95 -13.50 3.75
CA LYS A 95 -1.89 -13.63 4.86
C LYS A 95 -1.23 -14.28 6.07
N SER A 96 -0.41 -15.31 5.87
CA SER A 96 0.34 -15.95 6.96
C SER A 96 1.29 -14.97 7.65
N VAL A 97 1.95 -14.11 6.88
CA VAL A 97 2.85 -13.06 7.38
C VAL A 97 2.08 -12.03 8.20
N SER A 98 0.90 -11.62 7.74
CA SER A 98 -0.01 -10.79 8.55
C SER A 98 -0.39 -11.49 9.84
N ASN A 99 -0.80 -12.75 9.79
CA ASN A 99 -1.22 -13.47 11.00
C ASN A 99 -0.06 -13.62 12.01
N ALA A 100 1.13 -14.01 11.58
CA ALA A 100 2.28 -14.19 12.47
C ALA A 100 2.68 -12.88 13.16
N ALA A 101 2.91 -11.83 12.37
CA ALA A 101 3.27 -10.53 12.91
C ALA A 101 2.17 -9.94 13.80
N LEU A 102 0.90 -10.11 13.41
CA LEU A 102 -0.19 -9.37 14.03
C LEU A 102 -0.87 -10.10 15.19
N MET A 103 -1.16 -11.39 15.03
CA MET A 103 -1.87 -12.17 16.05
C MET A 103 -0.96 -12.46 17.24
N PHE A 104 0.32 -12.70 16.98
CA PHE A 104 1.28 -13.15 17.99
C PHE A 104 2.36 -12.10 18.31
N GLY A 105 2.39 -10.97 17.60
CA GLY A 105 3.37 -9.91 17.84
C GLY A 105 4.78 -10.28 17.40
N ASP A 106 4.92 -11.09 16.36
CA ASP A 106 6.23 -11.49 15.83
C ASP A 106 6.95 -10.32 15.14
N GLU A 107 7.88 -9.71 15.87
CA GLU A 107 8.65 -8.56 15.40
C GLU A 107 9.64 -8.90 14.29
N GLU A 108 10.12 -10.14 14.20
CA GLU A 108 11.05 -10.55 13.14
C GLU A 108 10.34 -10.68 11.80
N VAL A 109 9.14 -11.27 11.80
CA VAL A 109 8.27 -11.32 10.62
C VAL A 109 7.83 -9.92 10.20
N LEU A 110 7.51 -9.04 11.15
CA LEU A 110 7.19 -7.63 10.88
C LEU A 110 8.38 -6.89 10.24
N ALA A 111 9.59 -7.08 10.76
CA ALA A 111 10.81 -6.49 10.20
C ALA A 111 11.12 -7.04 8.80
N ALA A 112 10.92 -8.34 8.57
CA ALA A 112 11.05 -8.96 7.27
C ALA A 112 10.07 -8.36 6.25
N TRP A 113 8.81 -8.17 6.64
CA TRP A 113 7.79 -7.50 5.83
C TRP A 113 8.20 -6.07 5.48
N ARG A 114 8.62 -5.28 6.48
CA ARG A 114 9.03 -3.88 6.30
C ARG A 114 10.21 -3.73 5.34
N GLY A 115 11.23 -4.58 5.52
CA GLY A 115 12.37 -4.60 4.62
C GLY A 115 12.00 -5.00 3.19
N ALA A 116 11.07 -5.93 3.01
CA ALA A 116 10.66 -6.40 1.70
C ALA A 116 9.86 -5.35 0.92
N TYR A 117 8.88 -4.67 1.55
CA TYR A 117 8.15 -3.62 0.84
C TYR A 117 9.03 -2.40 0.57
N GLY A 118 9.97 -2.08 1.47
CA GLY A 118 10.96 -1.02 1.24
C GLY A 118 11.75 -1.27 -0.05
N GLU A 119 12.27 -2.48 -0.23
CA GLU A 119 13.02 -2.85 -1.43
C GLU A 119 12.19 -2.77 -2.72
N ALA A 120 10.90 -3.14 -2.65
CA ALA A 120 9.98 -3.00 -3.77
C ALA A 120 9.70 -1.53 -4.13
N ILE A 121 9.55 -0.66 -3.13
CA ILE A 121 9.39 0.78 -3.31
C ILE A 121 10.66 1.40 -3.92
N GLU A 122 11.84 1.03 -3.43
CA GLU A 122 13.10 1.49 -4.01
C GLU A 122 13.24 1.07 -5.48
N TYR A 123 12.79 -0.13 -5.84
CA TYR A 123 12.79 -0.56 -7.24
C TYR A 123 11.89 0.34 -8.10
N LEU A 124 10.68 0.68 -7.63
CA LEU A 124 9.80 1.62 -8.33
C LEU A 124 10.45 3.01 -8.42
N GLU A 125 11.00 3.51 -7.32
CA GLU A 125 11.65 4.81 -7.24
C GLU A 125 12.81 4.92 -8.22
N ARG A 126 13.69 3.92 -8.23
CA ARG A 126 14.83 3.89 -9.15
C ARG A 126 14.37 4.06 -10.58
N HIS A 127 13.18 3.60 -10.96
CA HIS A 127 12.64 3.67 -12.32
C HIS A 127 11.68 4.83 -12.58
N ALA A 128 11.58 5.79 -11.66
CA ALA A 128 10.79 7.00 -11.87
C ALA A 128 11.32 7.79 -13.07
N GLU A 129 10.39 8.31 -13.88
CA GLU A 129 10.65 9.05 -15.10
C GLU A 129 9.77 10.31 -15.18
N THR A 130 10.17 11.26 -16.01
CA THR A 130 9.38 12.44 -16.37
C THR A 130 9.60 12.82 -17.84
N ARG A 131 8.78 13.73 -18.38
CA ARG A 131 8.96 14.29 -19.74
C ARG A 131 9.48 15.72 -19.68
N VAL A 132 10.62 15.96 -20.32
CA VAL A 132 11.26 17.28 -20.45
C VAL A 132 11.50 17.56 -21.93
N GLY A 133 10.95 18.66 -22.45
CA GLY A 133 11.13 19.02 -23.87
C GLY A 133 10.64 17.95 -24.85
N GLY A 134 9.63 17.16 -24.47
CA GLY A 134 9.10 16.06 -25.28
C GLY A 134 9.82 14.72 -25.12
N GLN A 135 10.99 14.68 -24.46
CA GLN A 135 11.74 13.44 -24.22
C GLN A 135 11.48 12.89 -22.82
N THR A 136 11.40 11.56 -22.71
CA THR A 136 11.32 10.87 -21.42
C THR A 136 12.71 10.72 -20.82
N VAL A 137 12.88 11.15 -19.57
CA VAL A 137 14.15 11.07 -18.83
C VAL A 137 13.92 10.40 -17.48
N ARG A 138 14.88 9.58 -17.06
CA ARG A 138 14.87 8.91 -15.75
C ARG A 138 15.27 9.91 -14.66
N THR A 139 14.46 10.00 -13.62
CA THR A 139 14.67 10.89 -12.47
C THR A 139 15.13 10.12 -11.24
N GLY A 140 14.70 8.87 -11.08
CA GLY A 140 15.16 7.99 -10.01
C GLY A 140 14.78 8.47 -8.60
N ASN A 141 13.71 9.27 -8.48
CA ASN A 141 13.22 9.81 -7.21
C ASN A 141 11.69 9.93 -7.22
N LEU A 142 11.05 9.55 -6.10
CA LEU A 142 9.62 9.67 -5.87
C LEU A 142 9.35 10.44 -4.57
N VAL A 143 8.19 11.08 -4.49
CA VAL A 143 7.63 11.63 -3.24
C VAL A 143 6.48 10.73 -2.82
N ILE A 144 6.66 9.99 -1.72
CA ILE A 144 5.69 8.98 -1.27
C ILE A 144 5.32 9.25 0.18
N ALA A 145 4.03 9.34 0.47
CA ALA A 145 3.50 9.22 1.82
C ALA A 145 3.07 7.76 2.03
N ALA A 146 3.80 7.03 2.89
CA ALA A 146 3.47 5.67 3.27
C ALA A 146 2.59 5.68 4.52
N HIS A 147 1.47 4.95 4.48
CA HIS A 147 0.60 4.71 5.65
C HIS A 147 0.43 3.21 5.86
N GLU A 148 0.88 2.70 7.00
CA GLU A 148 0.80 1.27 7.35
C GLU A 148 -0.48 0.97 8.12
N HIS A 149 -1.26 0.00 7.65
CA HIS A 149 -2.50 -0.46 8.27
C HIS A 149 -2.41 -1.95 8.58
N VAL A 150 -3.19 -2.41 9.57
CA VAL A 150 -3.11 -3.78 10.09
C VAL A 150 -4.41 -4.56 10.02
N ALA A 151 -5.52 -3.91 9.70
CA ALA A 151 -6.83 -4.53 9.68
C ALA A 151 -7.52 -4.36 8.32
N SER A 152 -8.12 -5.44 7.85
CA SER A 152 -8.97 -5.44 6.67
C SER A 152 -10.30 -4.73 6.98
N ARG A 153 -11.09 -4.45 5.96
CA ARG A 153 -12.46 -3.92 6.17
C ARG A 153 -13.42 -4.87 6.87
N ALA A 154 -13.13 -6.17 6.85
CA ALA A 154 -13.88 -7.17 7.61
C ALA A 154 -13.30 -7.37 9.03
N GLY A 155 -12.25 -6.61 9.39
CA GLY A 155 -11.63 -6.70 10.70
C GLY A 155 -10.61 -7.83 10.85
N ASP A 156 -10.27 -8.56 9.78
CA ASP A 156 -9.20 -9.59 9.78
C ASP A 156 -7.80 -8.96 9.88
N CYS A 157 -6.82 -9.70 10.40
CA CYS A 157 -5.40 -9.36 10.29
C CYS A 157 -5.00 -9.15 8.83
N ASP A 158 -4.53 -7.95 8.50
CA ASP A 158 -4.17 -7.59 7.13
C ASP A 158 -3.15 -6.45 7.13
N MET A 159 -1.86 -6.80 7.16
CA MET A 159 -0.79 -5.80 7.03
C MET A 159 -0.74 -5.28 5.61
N HIS A 160 -0.91 -3.98 5.45
CA HIS A 160 -0.77 -3.34 4.14
C HIS A 160 -0.30 -1.89 4.27
N VAL A 161 0.43 -1.45 3.25
CA VAL A 161 0.92 -0.08 3.14
C VAL A 161 0.21 0.60 1.98
N HIS A 162 -0.41 1.76 2.24
CA HIS A 162 -0.78 2.71 1.20
C HIS A 162 0.43 3.58 0.87
N ALA A 163 1.14 3.26 -0.22
CA ALA A 163 2.24 4.08 -0.71
C ALA A 163 1.71 5.14 -1.68
N LEU A 164 1.22 6.25 -1.11
CA LEU A 164 0.66 7.38 -1.85
C LEU A 164 1.78 8.12 -2.58
N THR A 165 2.01 7.72 -3.82
CA THR A 165 3.03 8.27 -4.71
C THR A 165 2.46 9.50 -5.40
N ALA A 166 2.92 10.68 -5.01
CA ALA A 166 2.51 11.93 -5.62
C ALA A 166 2.91 11.97 -7.11
N ASN A 167 2.13 12.66 -7.94
CA ASN A 167 2.49 12.89 -9.34
C ASN A 167 3.58 13.97 -9.47
N LEU A 168 4.72 13.70 -8.87
CA LEU A 168 5.80 14.64 -8.61
C LEU A 168 7.14 13.90 -8.60
N THR A 169 8.11 14.44 -9.32
CA THR A 169 9.51 14.02 -9.30
C THR A 169 10.40 15.21 -9.63
N PHE A 170 11.69 15.11 -9.32
CA PHE A 170 12.65 16.18 -9.54
C PHE A 170 13.66 15.81 -10.63
N TYR A 171 13.96 16.77 -11.50
CA TYR A 171 15.01 16.65 -12.51
C TYR A 171 15.78 17.97 -12.59
N LYS A 172 17.11 17.91 -12.39
CA LYS A 172 18.00 19.09 -12.38
C LYS A 172 17.48 20.23 -11.48
N GLY A 173 17.06 19.89 -10.26
CA GLY A 173 16.55 20.84 -9.25
C GLY A 173 15.10 21.29 -9.44
N LYS A 174 14.49 21.03 -10.59
CA LYS A 174 13.12 21.44 -10.91
C LYS A 174 12.13 20.31 -10.70
N ALA A 175 10.93 20.64 -10.21
CA ALA A 175 9.83 19.71 -10.06
C ALA A 175 9.11 19.48 -11.41
N TYR A 176 8.68 18.25 -11.66
CA TYR A 176 7.90 17.83 -12.82
C TYR A 176 6.84 16.81 -12.42
N SER A 177 5.81 16.65 -13.25
CA SER A 177 4.88 15.53 -13.17
C SER A 177 5.56 14.22 -13.54
N LEU A 178 5.13 13.10 -12.97
CA LEU A 178 5.64 11.78 -13.34
C LEU A 178 5.18 11.36 -14.74
N GLU A 179 6.09 10.73 -15.49
CA GLU A 179 5.73 9.84 -16.58
C GLU A 179 5.31 8.49 -15.98
N SER A 180 4.06 8.43 -15.54
CA SER A 180 3.55 7.31 -14.75
C SER A 180 3.56 5.97 -15.47
N GLN A 181 3.58 5.95 -16.80
CA GLN A 181 3.57 4.71 -17.57
C GLN A 181 4.74 3.78 -17.17
N SER A 182 5.89 4.37 -16.86
CA SER A 182 7.08 3.68 -16.34
C SER A 182 6.78 2.84 -15.10
N LEU A 183 6.00 3.37 -14.15
CA LEU A 183 5.64 2.68 -12.91
C LEU A 183 4.57 1.61 -13.15
N PHE A 184 3.56 1.89 -13.97
CA PHE A 184 2.51 0.92 -14.30
C PHE A 184 3.02 -0.29 -15.09
N GLN A 185 4.08 -0.13 -15.88
CA GLN A 185 4.74 -1.24 -16.54
C GLN A 185 5.58 -2.10 -15.59
N ARG A 186 5.93 -1.57 -14.40
CA ARG A 186 6.92 -2.15 -13.49
C ARG A 186 6.37 -2.66 -12.17
N TYR A 187 5.13 -2.31 -11.77
CA TYR A 187 4.60 -2.73 -10.47
C TYR A 187 4.55 -4.25 -10.29
N ARG A 188 4.37 -5.03 -11.37
CA ARG A 188 4.43 -6.50 -11.29
C ARG A 188 5.83 -7.02 -11.01
N THR A 189 6.86 -6.38 -11.57
CA THR A 189 8.25 -6.68 -11.23
C THR A 189 8.56 -6.27 -9.80
N ALA A 190 8.04 -5.12 -9.35
CA ALA A 190 8.15 -4.70 -7.95
C ALA A 190 7.47 -5.72 -7.00
N ASP A 191 6.33 -6.29 -7.41
CA ASP A 191 5.63 -7.34 -6.66
C ASP A 191 6.43 -8.65 -6.61
N ALA A 192 7.08 -9.04 -7.71
CA ALA A 192 7.98 -10.19 -7.71
C ALA A 192 9.21 -9.97 -6.80
N ILE A 193 9.80 -8.77 -6.82
CA ILE A 193 10.89 -8.37 -5.92
C ILE A 193 10.43 -8.39 -4.46
N LEU A 194 9.23 -7.89 -4.17
CA LEU A 194 8.62 -7.94 -2.83
C LEU A 194 8.60 -9.37 -2.30
N HIS A 195 8.04 -10.32 -3.07
CA HIS A 195 7.92 -11.71 -2.63
C HIS A 195 9.28 -12.42 -2.55
N ALA A 196 10.22 -12.14 -3.45
CA ALA A 196 11.57 -12.68 -3.39
C ALA A 196 12.35 -12.16 -2.17
N SER A 197 12.30 -10.85 -1.91
CA SER A 197 12.93 -10.21 -0.74
C SER A 197 12.33 -10.73 0.56
N LEU A 198 11.00 -10.81 0.64
CA LEU A 198 10.30 -11.34 1.81
C LEU A 198 10.68 -12.80 2.08
N SER A 199 10.69 -13.64 1.04
CA SER A 199 11.09 -15.04 1.16
C SER A 199 12.50 -15.17 1.73
N ARG A 200 13.45 -14.40 1.21
CA ARG A 200 14.84 -14.41 1.69
C ARG A 200 14.93 -13.95 3.15
N ARG A 201 14.24 -12.86 3.51
CA ARG A 201 14.28 -12.30 4.86
C ARG A 201 13.69 -13.26 5.90
N LEU A 202 12.55 -13.89 5.58
CA LEU A 202 11.94 -14.91 6.43
C LEU A 202 12.85 -16.12 6.62
N GLN A 203 13.45 -16.64 5.54
CA GLN A 203 14.40 -17.76 5.63
C GLN A 203 15.65 -17.42 6.46
N LEU A 204 16.19 -16.20 6.31
CA LEU A 204 17.32 -15.74 7.12
C LEU A 204 16.98 -15.59 8.61
N ALA A 205 15.72 -15.29 8.93
CA ALA A 205 15.21 -15.27 10.30
C ALA A 205 14.80 -16.68 10.82
N GLY A 206 15.00 -17.74 10.03
CA GLY A 206 14.77 -19.12 10.46
C GLY A 206 13.39 -19.70 10.13
N TYR A 207 12.52 -18.94 9.45
CA TYR A 207 11.19 -19.42 9.08
C TYR A 207 11.23 -20.31 7.83
N ALA A 208 10.48 -21.41 7.89
CA ALA A 208 10.16 -22.18 6.70
C ALA A 208 9.10 -21.44 5.86
N VAL A 209 9.26 -21.45 4.54
CA VAL A 209 8.36 -20.77 3.61
C VAL A 209 7.94 -21.68 2.47
N ARG A 210 6.78 -21.38 1.89
CA ARG A 210 6.24 -22.03 0.69
C ARG A 210 5.85 -20.99 -0.34
N HIS A 211 5.88 -21.37 -1.62
CA HIS A 211 5.52 -20.51 -2.74
C HIS A 211 4.37 -21.10 -3.53
N ASP A 212 3.48 -20.24 -4.01
CA ASP A 212 2.52 -20.65 -5.05
C ASP A 212 3.16 -20.67 -6.45
N LYS A 213 2.36 -21.06 -7.46
CA LYS A 213 2.81 -21.14 -8.85
C LYS A 213 3.19 -19.77 -9.45
N GLU A 214 2.73 -18.68 -8.85
CA GLU A 214 3.09 -17.31 -9.21
C GLU A 214 4.32 -16.79 -8.45
N GLY A 215 4.93 -17.62 -7.59
CA GLY A 215 6.10 -17.25 -6.78
C GLY A 215 5.77 -16.44 -5.53
N ARG A 216 4.50 -16.38 -5.11
CA ARG A 216 4.10 -15.66 -3.89
C ARG A 216 4.41 -16.49 -2.67
N VAL A 217 5.16 -15.89 -1.75
CA VAL A 217 5.58 -16.53 -0.51
C VAL A 217 4.49 -16.47 0.57
N GLU A 218 4.35 -17.56 1.32
CA GLU A 218 3.63 -17.70 2.59
C GLU A 218 4.54 -18.47 3.58
N LEU A 219 4.35 -18.29 4.89
CA LEU A 219 4.96 -19.15 5.92
C LEU A 219 4.45 -20.58 5.78
N ALA A 220 5.35 -21.55 5.93
CA ALA A 220 5.04 -22.97 5.72
C ALA A 220 4.09 -23.55 6.77
N ASP A 221 4.15 -23.04 8.01
CA ASP A 221 3.36 -23.55 9.14
C ASP A 221 1.87 -23.20 9.08
N TYR A 222 1.49 -22.28 8.18
CA TYR A 222 0.10 -21.93 7.94
C TYR A 222 -0.49 -22.79 6.83
N THR A 223 -1.50 -23.60 7.16
CA THR A 223 -2.25 -24.38 6.17
C THR A 223 -3.11 -23.48 5.27
N PRO A 224 -3.46 -23.92 4.05
CA PRO A 224 -4.40 -23.20 3.19
C PRO A 224 -5.77 -22.95 3.85
N ALA A 225 -6.23 -23.85 4.73
CA ALA A 225 -7.49 -23.70 5.45
C ALA A 225 -7.41 -22.55 6.47
N GLN A 226 -6.33 -22.46 7.24
CA GLN A 226 -6.09 -21.36 8.18
C GLN A 226 -6.01 -20.01 7.46
N ILE A 227 -5.25 -19.94 6.35
CA ILE A 227 -5.17 -18.72 5.52
C ILE A 227 -6.55 -18.27 5.01
N ARG A 228 -7.37 -19.22 4.52
CA ARG A 228 -8.73 -18.91 4.07
C ARG A 228 -9.64 -18.47 5.23
N GLY A 229 -9.49 -19.11 6.39
CA GLY A 229 -10.26 -18.79 7.60
C GLY A 229 -10.03 -17.37 8.12
N THR A 230 -8.85 -16.80 7.88
CA THR A 230 -8.49 -15.41 8.25
C THR A 230 -8.58 -14.44 7.06
N SER A 231 -9.35 -14.79 6.03
CA SER A 231 -9.48 -14.02 4.78
C SER A 231 -10.95 -13.75 4.41
N THR A 232 -11.74 -13.24 5.36
CA THR A 232 -13.18 -13.00 5.25
C THR A 232 -13.55 -12.22 3.99
N ARG A 233 -12.83 -11.13 3.69
CA ARG A 233 -13.05 -10.33 2.47
C ARG A 233 -12.89 -11.13 1.17
N SER A 234 -11.93 -12.06 1.12
CA SER A 234 -11.77 -12.91 -0.06
C SER A 234 -12.97 -13.84 -0.23
N THR A 235 -13.43 -14.46 0.85
CA THR A 235 -14.58 -15.36 0.86
C THR A 235 -15.86 -14.66 0.42
N GLU A 236 -16.10 -13.42 0.90
CA GLU A 236 -17.26 -12.61 0.49
C GLU A 236 -17.26 -12.28 -1.00
N ILE A 237 -16.07 -11.93 -1.54
CA ILE A 237 -15.90 -11.66 -2.98
C ILE A 237 -16.19 -12.92 -3.79
N ASP A 238 -15.70 -14.08 -3.35
CA ASP A 238 -15.89 -15.34 -4.05
C ASP A 238 -17.35 -15.78 -4.04
N ALA A 239 -18.04 -15.61 -2.90
CA ALA A 239 -19.47 -15.84 -2.81
C ALA A 239 -20.27 -14.92 -3.75
N ALA A 240 -19.87 -13.65 -3.87
CA ALA A 240 -20.52 -12.70 -4.79
C ALA A 240 -20.28 -13.03 -6.27
N LEU A 241 -19.09 -13.53 -6.61
CA LEU A 241 -18.79 -14.03 -7.97
C LEU A 241 -19.59 -15.31 -8.27
N ALA A 242 -19.65 -16.24 -7.32
CA ALA A 242 -20.38 -17.49 -7.45
C ALA A 242 -21.88 -17.27 -7.67
N LYS A 243 -22.49 -16.27 -6.99
CA LYS A 243 -23.89 -15.84 -7.25
C LYS A 243 -24.13 -15.39 -8.69
N ARG A 244 -23.07 -15.07 -9.45
CA ARG A 244 -23.12 -14.68 -10.86
C ARG A 244 -22.64 -15.80 -11.80
N GLY A 245 -22.46 -17.02 -11.28
CA GLY A 245 -21.95 -18.17 -12.04
C GLY A 245 -20.47 -18.05 -12.42
N LEU A 246 -19.71 -17.21 -11.73
CA LEU A 246 -18.29 -16.96 -12.02
C LEU A 246 -17.40 -17.52 -10.91
N ALA A 247 -16.22 -18.01 -11.30
CA ALA A 247 -15.14 -18.34 -10.39
C ALA A 247 -14.10 -17.21 -10.39
N ARG A 248 -13.30 -17.09 -9.31
CA ARG A 248 -12.25 -16.05 -9.20
C ARG A 248 -11.23 -16.14 -10.34
N GLU A 249 -10.94 -17.36 -10.78
CA GLU A 249 -9.96 -17.70 -11.80
C GLU A 249 -10.45 -17.32 -13.20
N THR A 250 -11.76 -17.38 -13.43
CA THR A 250 -12.38 -17.10 -14.73
C THR A 250 -12.94 -15.67 -14.83
N ALA A 251 -13.12 -14.99 -13.70
CA ALA A 251 -13.62 -13.63 -13.66
C ALA A 251 -12.57 -12.59 -14.13
N SER A 252 -12.99 -11.70 -15.02
CA SER A 252 -12.18 -10.55 -15.45
C SER A 252 -11.75 -9.69 -14.25
N ALA A 253 -10.64 -8.95 -14.39
CA ALA A 253 -10.18 -8.03 -13.35
C ALA A 253 -11.25 -6.99 -12.96
N THR A 254 -11.96 -6.43 -13.96
CA THR A 254 -13.06 -5.49 -13.75
C THR A 254 -14.22 -6.13 -12.98
N THR A 255 -14.58 -7.37 -13.32
CA THR A 255 -15.65 -8.09 -12.62
C THR A 255 -15.31 -8.36 -11.17
N ARG A 256 -14.05 -8.76 -10.90
CA ARG A 256 -13.55 -8.95 -9.53
C ARG A 256 -13.54 -7.65 -8.74
N GLU A 257 -13.15 -6.54 -9.36
CA GLU A 257 -13.18 -5.22 -8.73
C GLU A 257 -14.61 -4.77 -8.39
N LEU A 258 -15.57 -4.96 -9.30
CA LEU A 258 -16.98 -4.66 -9.05
C LEU A 258 -17.56 -5.51 -7.91
N ALA A 259 -17.25 -6.81 -7.87
CA ALA A 259 -17.65 -7.69 -6.78
C ALA A 259 -17.03 -7.26 -5.44
N ALA A 260 -15.75 -6.87 -5.45
CA ALA A 260 -15.07 -6.34 -4.27
C ALA A 260 -15.70 -5.04 -3.77
N LEU A 261 -16.13 -4.14 -4.66
CA LEU A 261 -16.81 -2.90 -4.30
C LEU A 261 -18.23 -3.14 -3.81
N ALA A 262 -18.99 -4.04 -4.44
CA ALA A 262 -20.38 -4.32 -4.08
C ALA A 262 -20.52 -5.01 -2.72
N THR A 263 -19.55 -5.85 -2.35
CA THR A 263 -19.51 -6.53 -1.04
C THR A 263 -18.83 -5.68 0.05
N ARG A 264 -18.40 -4.46 -0.27
CA ARG A 264 -17.58 -3.65 0.62
C ARG A 264 -18.44 -3.02 1.71
N SER A 265 -18.34 -3.52 2.93
CA SER A 265 -18.86 -2.83 4.10
C SER A 265 -18.09 -1.54 4.38
N ALA A 266 -18.78 -0.56 4.98
CA ALA A 266 -18.12 0.58 5.59
C ALA A 266 -17.21 0.08 6.72
N LYS A 267 -16.03 0.70 6.88
CA LYS A 267 -15.18 0.40 8.04
C LYS A 267 -15.89 1.00 9.26
N VAL A 268 -16.16 0.18 10.27
CA VAL A 268 -16.69 0.66 11.55
C VAL A 268 -15.52 1.25 12.30
N LEU A 269 -15.57 2.55 12.61
CA LEU A 269 -14.52 3.25 13.35
C LEU A 269 -15.10 3.83 14.64
N PRO A 270 -14.31 3.92 15.73
CA PRO A 270 -12.95 3.42 15.87
C PRO A 270 -12.90 1.89 16.07
N GLU A 271 -11.91 1.22 15.47
CA GLU A 271 -11.51 -0.12 15.91
C GLU A 271 -10.29 0.03 16.81
N THR A 272 -10.41 -0.33 18.09
CA THR A 272 -9.28 -0.25 19.01
C THR A 272 -8.37 -1.46 18.85
N ARG A 273 -7.11 -1.30 19.24
CA ARG A 273 -6.15 -2.40 19.32
C ARG A 273 -6.70 -3.58 20.11
N GLU A 274 -7.34 -3.33 21.26
CA GLU A 274 -7.89 -4.36 22.13
C GLU A 274 -8.97 -5.18 21.40
N ALA A 275 -9.88 -4.50 20.69
CA ALA A 275 -10.94 -5.16 19.92
C ALA A 275 -10.38 -5.99 18.76
N HIS A 276 -9.27 -5.53 18.15
CA HIS A 276 -8.56 -6.31 17.14
C HIS A 276 -7.92 -7.56 17.73
N LEU A 277 -7.16 -7.43 18.82
CA LEU A 277 -6.47 -8.56 19.45
C LEU A 277 -7.44 -9.62 19.98
N GLU A 278 -8.54 -9.21 20.61
CA GLU A 278 -9.58 -10.14 21.09
C GLU A 278 -10.14 -10.96 19.91
N ARG A 279 -10.51 -10.28 18.82
CA ARG A 279 -11.03 -10.93 17.62
C ARG A 279 -10.02 -11.88 16.98
N TRP A 280 -8.78 -11.44 16.86
CA TRP A 280 -7.73 -12.21 16.21
C TRP A 280 -7.29 -13.41 17.03
N THR A 281 -7.24 -13.28 18.36
CA THR A 281 -6.97 -14.40 19.28
C THR A 281 -8.07 -15.45 19.17
N ALA A 282 -9.34 -15.03 19.19
CA ALA A 282 -10.47 -15.96 19.01
C ALA A 282 -10.44 -16.67 17.64
N GLN A 283 -10.07 -15.95 16.58
CA GLN A 283 -9.87 -16.55 15.24
C GLN A 283 -8.73 -17.57 15.23
N ALA A 284 -7.60 -17.25 15.86
CA ALA A 284 -6.45 -18.13 15.95
C ALA A 284 -6.80 -19.43 16.69
N GLU A 285 -7.47 -19.34 17.84
CA GLU A 285 -7.94 -20.49 18.62
C GLU A 285 -8.90 -21.37 17.80
N ALA A 286 -9.91 -20.77 17.18
CA ALA A 286 -10.91 -21.50 16.39
C ALA A 286 -10.30 -22.23 15.18
N LEU A 287 -9.21 -21.70 14.62
CA LEU A 287 -8.51 -22.26 13.46
C LEU A 287 -7.27 -23.09 13.84
N GLY A 288 -6.99 -23.25 15.13
CA GLY A 288 -5.81 -23.95 15.64
C GLY A 288 -4.48 -23.35 15.15
N ILE A 289 -4.43 -22.04 14.93
CA ILE A 289 -3.22 -21.30 14.57
C ILE A 289 -2.39 -21.11 15.83
N LYS A 290 -1.08 -21.40 15.74
CA LYS A 290 -0.14 -21.27 16.85
C LYS A 290 0.95 -20.23 16.51
N PRO A 291 1.59 -19.63 17.52
CA PRO A 291 2.80 -18.82 17.33
C PRO A 291 3.90 -19.60 16.61
#